data_AF-A0A661MZG0-F1
#
_entry.id   AF-A0A661MZG0-F1
#
_cell.length_a   1.000
_cell.length_b   1.000
_cell.length_c   1.000
_cell.angle_alpha   90.00
_cell.angle_beta   90.00
_cell.angle_gamma   90.00
#
_symmetry.space_group_name_H-M   'P 1'
#
loop_
_entity.id
_entity.type
_entity.pdbx_description
1 polymer ?
#
loop_
_entity_poly.entity_id
_entity_poly.type
_entity_poly.pdbx_seq_one_letter_code
_entity_poly.pdbx_strand_id
1 'polypeptide(L)'
;CSYGGNSFNDGNNVSGGQTAGQNWDTALLNFSAAHFGTAEERNYSFWSIIALAPFNPDPNNGKPYGDPHPPDDQIAPIITAECTPSAVDPGTGYQQLSIMTGGYRYPTCGLDYTDIFTLMAHGVIEGAQVACEFEIPDPPPGETLDLETVQVEYSSGDTVVTTFSQVASLAECTATSFYIEGNLIKLCPEACDTVQQDEDAKINILFGCELVVD
;
A
#
# COMPACT_ATOMS: atom_id res chain seq x y z
N CYS A 1 3.55 -0.13 -26.19
CA CYS A 1 2.21 0.51 -26.04
C CYS A 1 2.30 2.00 -26.40
N SER A 2 1.23 2.65 -26.85
CA SER A 2 1.24 4.11 -27.10
C SER A 2 0.00 4.80 -26.52
N TYR A 3 0.18 6.00 -25.95
CA TYR A 3 -0.89 6.83 -25.39
C TYR A 3 -0.49 8.31 -25.42
N GLY A 4 -1.43 9.20 -25.77
CA GLY A 4 -1.19 10.65 -25.76
C GLY A 4 -0.04 11.12 -26.67
N GLY A 5 0.26 10.40 -27.74
CA GLY A 5 1.42 10.69 -28.62
C GLY A 5 2.76 10.12 -28.13
N ASN A 6 2.80 9.50 -26.94
CA ASN A 6 3.99 8.83 -26.42
C ASN A 6 3.99 7.35 -26.81
N SER A 7 5.16 6.82 -27.16
CA SER A 7 5.39 5.40 -27.36
C SER A 7 6.28 4.86 -26.25
N PHE A 8 5.76 3.89 -25.49
CA PHE A 8 6.49 3.17 -24.44
C PHE A 8 6.91 1.82 -25.01
N ASN A 9 8.11 1.81 -25.60
CA ASN A 9 8.76 0.62 -26.12
C ASN A 9 10.08 0.46 -25.38
N ASP A 10 10.22 -0.66 -24.67
CA ASP A 10 11.42 -0.96 -23.88
C ASP A 10 12.55 -1.60 -24.69
N GLY A 11 12.27 -1.94 -25.97
CA GLY A 11 13.26 -2.51 -26.89
C GLY A 11 13.90 -3.79 -26.37
N ASN A 12 13.25 -4.47 -25.42
CA ASN A 12 13.71 -5.69 -24.75
C ASN A 12 15.16 -5.62 -24.24
N ASN A 13 15.59 -4.44 -23.78
CA ASN A 13 16.93 -4.23 -23.24
C ASN A 13 16.88 -3.31 -22.02
N VAL A 14 17.92 -3.39 -21.18
CA VAL A 14 17.95 -2.66 -19.90
C VAL A 14 17.76 -1.15 -20.08
N SER A 15 18.50 -0.52 -20.99
CA SER A 15 18.44 0.93 -21.20
C SER A 15 17.08 1.39 -21.75
N GLY A 16 16.52 0.62 -22.68
CA GLY A 16 15.19 0.86 -23.22
C GLY A 16 14.11 0.66 -22.16
N GLY A 17 14.22 -0.35 -21.30
CA GLY A 17 13.34 -0.58 -20.15
C GLY A 17 13.37 0.57 -19.15
N GLN A 18 14.55 1.05 -18.77
CA GLN A 18 14.71 2.22 -17.92
C GLN A 18 13.99 3.43 -18.51
N THR A 19 14.26 3.73 -19.79
CA THR A 19 13.66 4.87 -20.50
C THR A 19 12.15 4.74 -20.61
N ALA A 20 11.65 3.56 -20.99
CA ALA A 20 10.23 3.31 -21.19
C ALA A 20 9.45 3.39 -19.87
N GLY A 21 9.98 2.83 -18.78
CA GLY A 21 9.37 2.91 -17.45
C GLY A 21 9.32 4.34 -16.93
N GLN A 22 10.42 5.08 -17.01
CA GLN A 22 10.48 6.50 -16.59
C GLN A 22 9.51 7.38 -17.39
N ASN A 23 9.45 7.18 -18.71
CA ASN A 23 8.53 7.93 -19.56
C ASN A 23 7.07 7.62 -19.24
N TRP A 24 6.75 6.35 -18.93
CA TRP A 24 5.40 5.95 -18.56
C TRP A 24 4.99 6.55 -17.23
N ASP A 25 5.85 6.46 -16.21
CA ASP A 25 5.62 7.08 -14.89
C ASP A 25 5.40 8.59 -15.04
N THR A 26 6.28 9.28 -15.75
CA THR A 26 6.13 10.72 -16.03
C THR A 26 4.81 11.04 -16.71
N ALA A 27 4.37 10.22 -17.67
CA ALA A 27 3.09 10.42 -18.34
C ALA A 27 1.89 10.20 -17.39
N LEU A 28 1.96 9.21 -16.49
CA LEU A 28 0.91 8.92 -15.52
C LEU A 28 0.78 10.05 -14.48
N LEU A 29 1.90 10.49 -13.90
CA LEU A 29 1.93 11.56 -12.92
C LEU A 29 1.45 12.89 -13.53
N ASN A 30 1.82 13.20 -14.78
CA ASN A 30 1.31 14.37 -15.49
C ASN A 30 -0.18 14.27 -15.85
N PHE A 31 -0.69 13.05 -16.06
CA PHE A 31 -2.11 12.85 -16.33
C PHE A 31 -2.95 13.16 -15.09
N SER A 32 -2.50 12.75 -13.90
CA SER A 32 -3.21 13.05 -12.66
C SER A 32 -2.34 12.91 -11.41
N ALA A 33 -1.59 13.96 -11.08
CA ALA A 33 -0.83 14.02 -9.82
C ALA A 33 -1.73 13.89 -8.58
N ALA A 34 -3.00 14.33 -8.67
CA ALA A 34 -3.97 14.18 -7.58
C ALA A 34 -4.27 12.72 -7.20
N HIS A 35 -4.08 11.77 -8.12
CA HIS A 35 -4.33 10.34 -7.85
C HIS A 35 -3.03 9.56 -7.71
N PHE A 36 -2.01 9.91 -8.49
CA PHE A 36 -0.77 9.12 -8.59
C PHE A 36 0.44 9.75 -7.88
N GLY A 37 0.29 10.96 -7.32
CA GLY A 37 1.32 11.65 -6.57
C GLY A 37 2.34 12.38 -7.44
N THR A 38 3.58 12.43 -6.96
CA THR A 38 4.74 13.05 -7.63
C THR A 38 5.86 12.02 -7.84
N ALA A 39 6.98 12.42 -8.47
CA ALA A 39 8.10 11.52 -8.66
C ALA A 39 8.84 11.21 -7.35
N GLU A 40 8.74 12.10 -6.37
CA GLU A 40 9.33 11.98 -5.04
C GLU A 40 8.37 11.27 -4.06
N GLU A 41 7.06 11.48 -4.23
CA GLU A 41 5.99 10.95 -3.37
C GLU A 41 4.90 10.32 -4.24
N ARG A 42 5.16 9.12 -4.76
CA ARG A 42 4.19 8.38 -5.58
C ARG A 42 3.08 7.82 -4.70
N ASN A 43 1.84 7.98 -5.15
CA ASN A 43 0.67 7.38 -4.53
C ASN A 43 0.24 6.07 -5.23
N TYR A 44 1.20 5.35 -5.80
CA TYR A 44 0.96 4.07 -6.46
C TYR A 44 2.22 3.21 -6.45
N SER A 45 2.02 1.88 -6.43
CA SER A 45 3.07 0.89 -6.66
C SER A 45 2.71 0.00 -7.85
N PHE A 46 3.68 -0.26 -8.71
CA PHE A 46 3.51 -1.12 -9.88
C PHE A 46 4.11 -2.50 -9.58
N TRP A 47 3.27 -3.51 -9.42
CA TRP A 47 3.70 -4.89 -9.18
C TRP A 47 3.54 -5.69 -10.46
N SER A 48 4.50 -6.56 -10.76
CA SER A 48 4.51 -7.20 -12.08
C SER A 48 4.76 -8.70 -12.04
N ILE A 49 3.90 -9.44 -12.74
CA ILE A 49 4.11 -10.84 -13.10
C ILE A 49 4.46 -10.84 -14.58
N ILE A 50 5.74 -11.03 -14.88
CA ILE A 50 6.32 -10.86 -16.24
C ILE A 50 7.27 -12.02 -16.56
N ALA A 51 7.70 -12.16 -17.81
CA ALA A 51 8.45 -13.32 -18.26
C ALA A 51 9.97 -13.25 -17.97
N LEU A 52 10.37 -12.61 -16.86
CA LEU A 52 11.76 -12.53 -16.41
C LEU A 52 12.23 -13.86 -15.79
N ALA A 53 13.53 -14.15 -15.84
CA ALA A 53 14.11 -15.35 -15.23
C ALA A 53 13.95 -15.35 -13.69
N PRO A 54 13.82 -16.52 -13.04
CA PRO A 54 13.68 -16.63 -11.59
C PRO A 54 14.76 -15.92 -10.77
N PHE A 55 14.36 -15.29 -9.66
CA PHE A 55 15.26 -14.81 -8.63
C PHE A 55 15.45 -15.86 -7.55
N ASN A 56 16.66 -16.39 -7.44
CA ASN A 56 16.95 -17.50 -6.52
C ASN A 56 18.16 -17.20 -5.64
N PRO A 57 18.03 -16.30 -4.64
CA PRO A 57 19.12 -15.95 -3.74
C PRO A 57 19.50 -17.12 -2.82
N ASP A 58 18.55 -18.00 -2.48
CA ASP A 58 18.81 -19.29 -1.84
C ASP A 58 18.43 -20.45 -2.78
N PRO A 59 19.41 -21.09 -3.44
CA PRO A 59 19.15 -22.20 -4.36
C PRO A 59 18.52 -23.43 -3.71
N ASN A 60 18.43 -23.48 -2.37
CA ASN A 60 17.85 -24.59 -1.61
C ASN A 60 16.42 -24.31 -1.11
N ASN A 61 15.81 -23.18 -1.45
CA ASN A 61 14.45 -22.82 -1.04
C ASN A 61 13.35 -23.76 -1.58
N GLY A 62 13.69 -24.66 -2.51
CA GLY A 62 12.76 -25.62 -3.11
C GLY A 62 11.76 -24.99 -4.09
N LYS A 63 11.92 -23.69 -4.42
CA LYS A 63 11.03 -22.96 -5.32
C LYS A 63 11.62 -22.96 -6.74
N PRO A 64 11.05 -23.71 -7.70
CA PRO A 64 11.62 -23.80 -9.05
C PRO A 64 11.58 -22.46 -9.82
N TYR A 65 10.73 -21.53 -9.40
CA TYR A 65 10.65 -20.17 -9.95
C TYR A 65 11.12 -19.10 -8.97
N GLY A 66 11.84 -19.52 -7.93
CA GLY A 66 12.51 -18.63 -6.99
C GLY A 66 11.54 -17.84 -6.09
N ASP A 67 12.06 -16.76 -5.51
CA ASP A 67 11.32 -15.80 -4.72
C ASP A 67 10.92 -14.58 -5.58
N PRO A 68 9.92 -13.79 -5.17
CA PRO A 68 9.68 -12.47 -5.74
C PRO A 68 10.94 -11.60 -5.76
N HIS A 69 11.26 -11.00 -6.91
CA HIS A 69 12.35 -10.03 -7.05
C HIS A 69 12.01 -8.76 -6.27
N PRO A 70 12.80 -8.36 -5.25
CA PRO A 70 12.57 -7.13 -4.50
C PRO A 70 12.74 -5.88 -5.37
N PRO A 71 12.19 -4.72 -4.98
CA PRO A 71 12.35 -3.47 -5.73
C PRO A 71 13.77 -2.89 -5.66
N ASP A 72 14.64 -3.39 -4.77
CA ASP A 72 16.05 -2.99 -4.68
C ASP A 72 16.81 -3.41 -5.95
N ASP A 73 17.29 -2.42 -6.72
CA ASP A 73 17.98 -2.63 -7.99
C ASP A 73 19.42 -3.11 -7.85
N GLN A 74 20.02 -3.01 -6.66
CA GLN A 74 21.32 -3.57 -6.34
C GLN A 74 21.21 -5.07 -6.06
N ILE A 75 20.10 -5.50 -5.47
CA ILE A 75 19.81 -6.91 -5.17
C ILE A 75 19.24 -7.62 -6.40
N ALA A 76 18.25 -7.00 -7.05
CA ALA A 76 17.53 -7.56 -8.19
C ALA A 76 17.48 -6.54 -9.34
N PRO A 77 18.57 -6.36 -10.10
CA PRO A 77 18.60 -5.41 -11.20
C PRO A 77 17.61 -5.79 -12.31
N ILE A 78 17.41 -4.87 -13.27
CA ILE A 78 16.71 -5.20 -14.51
C ILE A 78 17.52 -6.26 -15.27
N ILE A 79 16.87 -7.33 -15.68
CA ILE A 79 17.48 -8.43 -16.43
C ILE A 79 16.77 -8.63 -17.77
N THR A 80 17.53 -9.11 -18.76
CA THR A 80 16.99 -9.57 -20.03
C THR A 80 16.82 -11.09 -20.09
N ALA A 81 17.27 -11.80 -19.06
CA ALA A 81 17.07 -13.23 -18.97
C ALA A 81 15.58 -13.53 -18.72
N GLU A 82 15.08 -14.55 -19.40
CA GLU A 82 13.68 -14.91 -19.42
C GLU A 82 13.40 -16.20 -18.66
N CYS A 83 12.16 -16.37 -18.20
CA CYS A 83 11.75 -17.65 -17.64
C CYS A 83 11.50 -18.70 -18.73
N THR A 84 11.85 -19.95 -18.44
CA THR A 84 11.60 -21.09 -19.33
C THR A 84 10.27 -21.77 -18.98
N PRO A 85 9.60 -22.44 -19.94
CA PRO A 85 10.07 -22.81 -21.28
C PRO A 85 9.65 -21.88 -22.42
N SER A 86 8.73 -20.93 -22.21
CA SER A 86 8.02 -20.28 -23.33
C SER A 86 7.87 -18.76 -23.22
N ALA A 87 8.80 -18.09 -22.56
CA ALA A 87 8.85 -16.63 -22.58
C ALA A 87 9.24 -16.10 -23.97
N VAL A 88 8.81 -14.87 -24.25
CA VAL A 88 9.09 -14.16 -25.50
C VAL A 88 9.92 -12.91 -25.24
N ASP A 89 9.59 -12.17 -24.18
CA ASP A 89 10.26 -10.94 -23.78
C ASP A 89 10.28 -10.79 -22.24
N PRO A 90 11.36 -10.25 -21.65
CA PRO A 90 11.55 -10.16 -20.20
C PRO A 90 10.77 -9.00 -19.53
N GLY A 91 10.08 -8.15 -20.30
CA GLY A 91 9.30 -7.02 -19.79
C GLY A 91 10.14 -5.96 -19.07
N THR A 92 11.30 -5.58 -19.62
CA THR A 92 12.25 -4.64 -19.00
C THR A 92 11.63 -3.30 -18.59
N GLY A 93 10.64 -2.79 -19.33
CA GLY A 93 9.91 -1.58 -18.94
C GLY A 93 9.09 -1.74 -17.65
N TYR A 94 8.44 -2.89 -17.48
CA TYR A 94 7.69 -3.21 -16.26
C TYR A 94 8.64 -3.46 -15.08
N GLN A 95 9.83 -4.02 -15.34
CA GLN A 95 10.85 -4.16 -14.30
C GLN A 95 11.27 -2.80 -13.74
N GLN A 96 11.54 -1.82 -14.63
CA GLN A 96 11.84 -0.45 -14.21
C GLN A 96 10.71 0.16 -13.38
N LEU A 97 9.47 0.03 -13.85
CA LEU A 97 8.30 0.55 -13.12
C LEU A 97 8.19 -0.06 -11.74
N SER A 98 8.39 -1.38 -11.61
CA SER A 98 8.29 -2.05 -10.31
C SER A 98 9.38 -1.56 -9.35
N ILE A 99 10.64 -1.48 -9.80
CA ILE A 99 11.76 -0.96 -9.01
C ILE A 99 11.48 0.45 -8.50
N MET A 100 11.12 1.39 -9.37
CA MET A 100 10.98 2.81 -8.99
C MET A 100 9.73 3.13 -8.18
N THR A 101 8.79 2.18 -8.08
CA THR A 101 7.52 2.35 -7.36
C THR A 101 7.39 1.39 -6.17
N GLY A 102 8.48 0.69 -5.80
CA GLY A 102 8.51 -0.22 -4.65
C GLY A 102 7.81 -1.56 -4.87
N GLY A 103 7.41 -1.90 -6.09
CA GLY A 103 6.74 -3.17 -6.40
C GLY A 103 7.71 -4.33 -6.61
N TYR A 104 7.32 -5.53 -6.16
CA TYR A 104 8.04 -6.76 -6.48
C TYR A 104 7.69 -7.27 -7.89
N ARG A 105 8.58 -8.11 -8.43
CA ARG A 105 8.42 -8.74 -9.74
C ARG A 105 8.47 -10.26 -9.60
N TYR A 106 7.69 -11.01 -10.38
CA TYR A 106 7.74 -12.47 -10.35
C TYR A 106 7.56 -13.11 -11.74
N PRO A 107 8.19 -14.28 -12.01
CA PRO A 107 8.08 -14.95 -13.31
C PRO A 107 6.67 -15.44 -13.65
N THR A 108 6.17 -15.13 -14.86
CA THR A 108 4.93 -15.69 -15.42
C THR A 108 4.97 -17.20 -15.62
N CYS A 109 6.17 -17.80 -15.70
CA CYS A 109 6.32 -19.24 -15.87
C CYS A 109 6.00 -20.02 -14.59
N GLY A 110 5.90 -19.34 -13.44
CA GLY A 110 5.42 -19.93 -12.19
C GLY A 110 3.93 -20.26 -12.25
N LEU A 111 3.50 -21.20 -11.40
CA LEU A 111 2.08 -21.54 -11.20
C LEU A 111 1.60 -21.23 -9.78
N ASP A 112 2.50 -20.80 -8.91
CA ASP A 112 2.21 -20.36 -7.55
C ASP A 112 2.64 -18.91 -7.39
N TYR A 113 1.67 -18.05 -7.11
CA TYR A 113 1.82 -16.61 -6.97
C TYR A 113 1.50 -16.14 -5.55
N THR A 114 1.39 -17.07 -4.60
CA THR A 114 0.98 -16.78 -3.22
C THR A 114 1.90 -15.74 -2.58
N ASP A 115 3.22 -15.88 -2.76
CA ASP A 115 4.20 -14.98 -2.16
C ASP A 115 4.08 -13.55 -2.68
N ILE A 116 4.00 -13.37 -4.02
CA ILE A 116 3.87 -12.02 -4.59
C ILE A 116 2.53 -11.37 -4.22
N PHE A 117 1.43 -12.14 -4.14
CA PHE A 117 0.15 -11.58 -3.69
C PHE A 117 0.12 -11.27 -2.20
N THR A 118 0.81 -12.06 -1.38
CA THR A 118 0.96 -11.77 0.06
C THR A 118 1.77 -10.49 0.26
N LEU A 119 2.89 -10.35 -0.44
CA LEU A 119 3.71 -9.13 -0.41
C LEU A 119 2.94 -7.92 -0.92
N MET A 120 2.17 -8.06 -2.00
CA MET A 120 1.33 -6.98 -2.52
C MET A 120 0.27 -6.57 -1.49
N ALA A 121 -0.36 -7.52 -0.80
CA ALA A 121 -1.33 -7.22 0.26
C ALA A 121 -0.67 -6.47 1.42
N HIS A 122 0.52 -6.89 1.85
CA HIS A 122 1.28 -6.15 2.87
C HIS A 122 1.65 -4.74 2.40
N GLY A 123 2.14 -4.58 1.17
CA GLY A 123 2.47 -3.27 0.62
C GLY A 123 1.26 -2.34 0.46
N VAL A 124 0.06 -2.89 0.25
CA VAL A 124 -1.19 -2.10 0.28
C VAL A 124 -1.54 -1.66 1.70
N ILE A 125 -1.30 -2.50 2.71
CA ILE A 125 -1.54 -2.17 4.12
C ILE A 125 -0.54 -1.10 4.59
N GLU A 126 0.75 -1.30 4.36
CA GLU A 126 1.82 -0.34 4.69
C GLU A 126 1.64 1.00 3.95
N GLY A 127 1.18 0.96 2.70
CA GLY A 127 0.92 2.17 1.92
C GLY A 127 -0.44 2.83 2.19
N ALA A 128 -1.35 2.17 2.90
CA ALA A 128 -2.64 2.74 3.25
C ALA A 128 -2.49 3.55 4.54
N GLN A 129 -2.33 4.88 4.39
CA GLN A 129 -2.44 5.78 5.53
C GLN A 129 -3.77 5.54 6.25
N VAL A 130 -3.69 5.38 7.56
CA VAL A 130 -4.88 5.23 8.38
C VAL A 130 -5.74 6.50 8.24
N ALA A 131 -7.04 6.31 8.03
CA ALA A 131 -7.99 7.41 7.95
C ALA A 131 -8.00 8.20 9.27
N CYS A 132 -8.31 9.49 9.19
CA CYS A 132 -8.48 10.33 10.38
C CYS A 132 -9.95 10.59 10.74
N GLU A 133 -10.86 10.10 9.90
CA GLU A 133 -12.30 10.17 10.11
C GLU A 133 -12.90 8.77 9.93
N PHE A 134 -13.81 8.39 10.83
CA PHE A 134 -14.43 7.08 10.85
C PHE A 134 -15.93 7.22 11.05
N GLU A 135 -16.73 6.51 10.25
CA GLU A 135 -18.18 6.46 10.43
C GLU A 135 -18.54 5.63 11.67
N ILE A 136 -19.49 6.15 12.46
CA ILE A 136 -20.06 5.39 13.58
C ILE A 136 -20.96 4.28 13.00
N PRO A 137 -20.75 3.00 13.37
CA PRO A 137 -21.55 1.90 12.87
C PRO A 137 -22.97 1.91 13.47
N ASP A 138 -23.91 1.26 12.77
CA ASP A 138 -25.25 1.05 13.32
C ASP A 138 -25.19 0.14 14.57
N PRO A 139 -25.95 0.46 15.64
CA PRO A 139 -26.01 -0.38 16.83
C PRO A 139 -26.63 -1.75 16.52
N PRO A 140 -26.25 -2.81 17.27
CA PRO A 140 -26.95 -4.08 17.24
C PRO A 140 -28.46 -3.92 17.56
N PRO A 141 -29.35 -4.79 17.03
CA PRO A 141 -30.78 -4.70 17.32
C PRO A 141 -31.10 -4.79 18.81
N GLY A 142 -31.78 -3.78 19.35
CA GLY A 142 -32.17 -3.71 20.77
C GLY A 142 -31.13 -3.07 21.70
N GLU A 143 -30.02 -2.58 21.15
CA GLU A 143 -28.98 -1.85 21.89
C GLU A 143 -28.83 -0.42 21.36
N THR A 144 -28.23 0.44 22.17
CA THR A 144 -27.75 1.77 21.75
C THR A 144 -26.27 1.87 22.05
N LEU A 145 -25.49 2.39 21.08
CA LEU A 145 -24.07 2.70 21.33
C LEU A 145 -23.98 3.88 22.29
N ASP A 146 -23.17 3.73 23.32
CA ASP A 146 -22.79 4.83 24.20
C ASP A 146 -21.64 5.61 23.57
N LEU A 147 -21.97 6.82 23.08
CA LEU A 147 -21.03 7.72 22.44
C LEU A 147 -20.22 8.56 23.43
N GLU A 148 -20.49 8.47 24.74
CA GLU A 148 -19.72 9.17 25.78
C GLU A 148 -18.52 8.34 26.25
N THR A 149 -18.55 7.02 26.05
CA THR A 149 -17.50 6.08 26.50
C THR A 149 -16.66 5.51 25.35
N VAL A 150 -16.72 6.15 24.18
CA VAL A 150 -15.92 5.74 23.02
C VAL A 150 -14.44 5.84 23.36
N GLN A 151 -13.70 4.77 23.05
CA GLN A 151 -12.25 4.74 23.15
C GLN A 151 -11.67 4.48 21.77
N VAL A 152 -10.70 5.31 21.38
CA VAL A 152 -9.95 5.12 20.14
C VAL A 152 -8.53 4.71 20.50
N GLU A 153 -8.20 3.45 20.25
CA GLU A 153 -6.88 2.90 20.51
C GLU A 153 -6.00 3.00 19.26
N TYR A 154 -4.86 3.66 19.40
CA TYR A 154 -3.80 3.68 18.42
C TYR A 154 -2.72 2.67 18.83
N SER A 155 -2.49 1.72 17.94
CA SER A 155 -1.40 0.73 18.04
C SER A 155 -0.38 0.96 16.94
N SER A 156 0.89 0.67 17.25
CA SER A 156 1.96 0.53 16.28
C SER A 156 2.35 -0.95 16.26
N GLY A 157 2.11 -1.62 15.12
CA GLY A 157 2.23 -3.06 15.01
C GLY A 157 1.20 -3.79 15.89
N ASP A 158 1.66 -4.57 16.87
CA ASP A 158 0.81 -5.30 17.82
C ASP A 158 0.81 -4.68 19.23
N THR A 159 1.39 -3.48 19.38
CA THR A 159 1.49 -2.79 20.68
C THR A 159 0.59 -1.56 20.69
N VAL A 160 -0.32 -1.50 21.68
CA VAL A 160 -1.09 -0.27 21.95
C VAL A 160 -0.13 0.82 22.42
N VAL A 161 -0.02 1.88 21.64
CA VAL A 161 0.84 3.04 21.93
C VAL A 161 0.09 4.01 22.83
N THR A 162 -1.15 4.33 22.47
CA THR A 162 -2.00 5.20 23.28
C THR A 162 -3.49 4.97 23.03
N THR A 163 -4.29 5.37 24.00
CA THR A 163 -5.75 5.43 23.87
C THR A 163 -6.12 6.90 23.87
N PHE A 164 -6.65 7.39 22.75
CA PHE A 164 -7.06 8.77 22.61
C PHE A 164 -8.31 9.06 23.43
N SER A 165 -8.34 10.24 24.04
CA SER A 165 -9.47 10.72 24.82
C SER A 165 -10.44 11.52 23.97
N GLN A 166 -11.74 11.36 24.23
CA GLN A 166 -12.77 12.16 23.60
C GLN A 166 -12.76 13.59 24.16
N VAL A 167 -12.79 14.58 23.27
CA VAL A 167 -13.00 16.01 23.59
C VAL A 167 -14.27 16.52 22.91
N ALA A 168 -14.81 17.65 23.37
CA ALA A 168 -16.12 18.10 22.92
C ALA A 168 -16.13 18.58 21.46
N SER A 169 -14.99 19.10 20.97
CA SER A 169 -14.87 19.60 19.60
C SER A 169 -13.41 19.81 19.21
N LEU A 170 -13.19 20.17 17.94
CA LEU A 170 -11.90 20.59 17.41
C LEU A 170 -11.21 21.69 18.25
N ALA A 171 -11.97 22.58 18.91
CA ALA A 171 -11.39 23.66 19.72
C ALA A 171 -10.67 23.17 20.98
N GLU A 172 -10.97 21.95 21.43
CA GLU A 172 -10.40 21.33 22.63
C GLU A 172 -9.37 20.24 22.26
N CYS A 173 -8.98 20.17 20.99
CA CYS A 173 -8.09 19.13 20.50
C CYS A 173 -6.71 19.16 21.18
N THR A 174 -6.21 17.95 21.43
CA THR A 174 -4.85 17.69 21.90
C THR A 174 -4.20 16.62 21.02
N ALA A 175 -2.89 16.41 21.18
CA ALA A 175 -2.13 15.39 20.46
C ALA A 175 -2.62 13.95 20.68
N THR A 176 -3.39 13.69 21.72
CA THR A 176 -3.90 12.36 22.06
C THR A 176 -5.41 12.37 22.24
N SER A 177 -6.12 13.11 21.39
CA SER A 177 -7.57 13.26 21.47
C SER A 177 -8.28 13.04 20.14
N PHE A 178 -9.57 12.78 20.24
CA PHE A 178 -10.52 12.73 19.12
C PHE A 178 -11.81 13.44 19.54
N TYR A 179 -12.67 13.77 18.59
CA TYR A 179 -14.00 14.31 18.85
C TYR A 179 -15.04 13.68 17.93
N ILE A 180 -16.31 13.77 18.31
CA ILE A 180 -17.43 13.28 17.51
C ILE A 180 -18.16 14.47 16.91
N GLU A 181 -18.34 14.46 15.59
CA GLU A 181 -19.09 15.47 14.85
C GLU A 181 -20.11 14.79 13.92
N GLY A 182 -21.39 14.90 14.26
CA GLY A 182 -22.44 14.20 13.53
C GLY A 182 -22.32 12.68 13.67
N ASN A 183 -22.13 11.97 12.57
CA ASN A 183 -21.93 10.50 12.54
C ASN A 183 -20.46 10.10 12.36
N LEU A 184 -19.53 11.02 12.60
CA LEU A 184 -18.10 10.81 12.39
C LEU A 184 -17.32 10.94 13.70
N ILE A 185 -16.41 9.98 13.92
CA ILE A 185 -15.33 10.06 14.89
C ILE A 185 -14.14 10.65 14.16
N LYS A 186 -13.62 11.78 14.63
CA LYS A 186 -12.53 12.52 14.01
C LYS A 186 -11.34 12.59 14.96
N LEU A 187 -10.19 12.09 14.52
CA LEU A 187 -8.93 12.31 15.22
C LEU A 187 -8.62 13.82 15.21
N CYS A 188 -8.09 14.32 16.32
CA CYS A 188 -7.56 15.67 16.34
C CYS A 188 -6.37 15.79 15.36
N PRO A 189 -6.12 16.97 14.76
CA PRO A 189 -5.10 17.11 13.71
C PRO A 189 -3.73 16.54 14.08
N GLU A 190 -3.21 16.85 15.28
CA GLU A 190 -1.92 16.32 15.73
C GLU A 190 -1.93 14.79 15.97
N ALA A 191 -3.06 14.25 16.45
CA ALA A 191 -3.22 12.80 16.61
C ALA A 191 -3.27 12.10 15.23
N CYS A 192 -4.02 12.68 14.30
CA CYS A 192 -4.11 12.25 12.91
C CYS A 192 -2.72 12.23 12.24
N ASP A 193 -1.97 13.33 12.34
CA ASP A 193 -0.62 13.44 11.77
C ASP A 193 0.32 12.37 12.36
N THR A 194 0.21 12.10 13.66
CA THR A 194 1.01 11.07 14.33
C THR A 194 0.70 9.67 13.79
N VAL A 195 -0.59 9.34 13.66
CA VAL A 195 -1.04 8.03 13.17
C VAL A 195 -0.70 7.87 11.69
N GLN A 196 -0.82 8.92 10.87
CA GLN A 196 -0.51 8.87 9.43
C GLN A 196 0.99 8.77 9.12
N GLN A 197 1.86 9.17 10.06
CA GLN A 197 3.31 9.04 9.93
C GLN A 197 3.85 7.67 10.37
N ASP A 198 3.02 6.85 11.00
CA ASP A 198 3.39 5.50 11.42
C ASP A 198 2.87 4.47 10.42
N GLU A 199 3.80 3.86 9.68
CA GLU A 199 3.52 2.83 8.65
C GLU A 199 2.89 1.55 9.24
N ASP A 200 3.08 1.32 10.54
CA ASP A 200 2.52 0.18 11.28
C ASP A 200 1.24 0.54 12.05
N ALA A 201 0.68 1.73 11.82
CA ALA A 201 -0.45 2.22 12.59
C ALA A 201 -1.73 1.40 12.39
N LYS A 202 -2.40 1.11 13.50
CA LYS A 202 -3.73 0.52 13.54
C LYS A 202 -4.62 1.32 14.49
N ILE A 203 -5.85 1.60 14.06
CA ILE A 203 -6.88 2.24 14.89
C ILE A 203 -7.98 1.23 15.20
N ASN A 204 -8.24 1.03 16.49
CA ASN A 204 -9.40 0.28 16.97
C ASN A 204 -10.36 1.25 17.68
N ILE A 205 -11.63 1.21 17.33
CA ILE A 205 -12.68 2.02 17.98
C ILE A 205 -13.55 1.10 18.81
N LEU A 206 -13.59 1.36 20.11
CA LEU A 206 -14.34 0.59 21.08
C LEU A 206 -15.54 1.41 21.53
N PHE A 207 -16.73 0.82 21.44
CA PHE A 207 -17.98 1.41 21.90
C PHE A 207 -18.44 0.70 23.18
N GLY A 208 -18.95 1.48 24.14
CA GLY A 208 -19.81 0.94 25.19
C GLY A 208 -21.18 0.59 24.60
N CYS A 209 -21.80 -0.48 25.10
CA CYS A 209 -23.20 -0.80 24.79
C CYS A 209 -24.05 -0.69 26.06
N GLU A 210 -25.18 0.02 25.96
CA GLU A 210 -26.24 -0.02 26.97
C GLU A 210 -27.46 -0.78 26.44
N LEU A 211 -28.07 -1.58 27.32
CA LEU A 211 -29.30 -2.30 27.01
C LEU A 211 -30.50 -1.35 27.14
N VAL A 212 -31.34 -1.32 26.11
CA VAL A 212 -32.63 -0.64 26.20
C VAL A 212 -33.56 -1.50 27.07
N VAL A 213 -33.86 -1.04 28.27
CA VAL A 213 -34.87 -1.66 29.13
C VAL A 213 -36.21 -0.98 28.83
N ASP A 214 -37.10 -1.71 28.15
CA ASP A 214 -38.52 -1.33 27.95
C ASP A 214 -39.32 -1.35 29.27
#